data_AF-Q6NG76-F1
#
_entry.id   AF-Q6NG76-F1
#
_cell.length_a   1.000
_cell.length_b   1.000
_cell.length_c   1.000
_cell.angle_alpha   90.00
_cell.angle_beta   90.00
_cell.angle_gamma   90.00
#
_symmetry.space_group_name_H-M   'P 1'
#
loop_
_entity.id
_entity.type
_entity.pdbx_description
1 polymer ?
#
loop_
_entity_poly.entity_id
_entity_poly.type
_entity_poly.pdbx_seq_one_letter_code
_entity_poly.pdbx_strand_id
1 'polypeptide(L)'
;MLTPEKTGRYNHFQGGSIYWSSASGTHIISGPIREFWGSLGWERSSLKFPTGEQYSAGGGVKQDFQGGSIQYFEPTGKALAAFDNKNISSYRQIYPLFNTTEFKRWHAAGVYREVIQNMDKYFPLSGCPDEITEGSVCTFTGVGGATSKVTVDRISDEGFSLVTASDHPEGGGRTLNIRFDEVTSPAAKETGVVFDSDAVKAAYTGSDKTWVRLVVESFGSTRISKVQGPFSSDHVGSQVWGKFAGNLRSTIDSSSTTYIPLSK
;
A
#
# COMPACT_ATOMS: atom_id res chain seq x y z
N MET A 1 25.21 -16.47 -24.90
CA MET A 1 26.50 -15.74 -24.89
C MET A 1 27.28 -16.07 -23.63
N LEU A 2 28.60 -15.83 -23.59
CA LEU A 2 29.38 -15.83 -22.35
C LEU A 2 29.15 -14.52 -21.62
N THR A 3 29.15 -14.52 -20.29
CA THR A 3 29.19 -13.25 -19.54
C THR A 3 30.47 -12.48 -19.89
N PRO A 4 30.47 -11.13 -19.82
CA PRO A 4 31.65 -10.29 -19.99
C PRO A 4 32.94 -10.79 -19.31
N GLU A 5 32.84 -11.37 -18.10
CA GLU A 5 33.98 -11.95 -17.36
C GLU A 5 34.29 -13.42 -17.72
N LYS A 6 33.57 -14.02 -18.67
CA LYS A 6 33.65 -15.42 -19.11
C LYS A 6 33.45 -16.48 -18.00
N THR A 7 32.92 -16.09 -16.85
CA THR A 7 32.65 -16.97 -15.69
C THR A 7 31.26 -17.60 -15.71
N GLY A 8 30.41 -17.24 -16.68
CA GLY A 8 29.05 -17.76 -16.83
C GLY A 8 28.52 -17.66 -18.25
N ARG A 9 27.28 -18.09 -18.44
CA ARG A 9 26.55 -18.02 -19.71
C ARG A 9 25.22 -17.31 -19.50
N TYR A 10 24.73 -16.62 -20.52
CA TYR A 10 23.40 -16.01 -20.47
C TYR A 10 22.69 -16.02 -21.81
N ASN A 11 21.36 -15.93 -21.77
CA ASN A 11 20.51 -15.61 -22.91
C ASN A 11 19.44 -14.59 -22.47
N HIS A 12 19.19 -13.60 -23.31
CA HIS A 12 18.11 -12.63 -23.12
C HIS A 12 16.88 -13.03 -23.91
N PHE A 13 15.72 -12.80 -23.32
CA PHE A 13 14.40 -13.05 -23.89
C PHE A 13 13.55 -11.77 -23.72
N GLN A 14 12.44 -11.65 -24.46
CA GLN A 14 11.55 -10.48 -24.34
C GLN A 14 11.03 -10.26 -22.90
N GLY A 15 10.83 -11.33 -22.12
CA GLY A 15 10.31 -11.26 -20.75
C GLY A 15 11.35 -11.42 -19.62
N GLY A 16 12.63 -11.56 -19.94
CA GLY A 16 13.63 -11.83 -18.91
C GLY A 16 14.97 -12.33 -19.44
N SER A 17 15.73 -12.99 -18.59
CA SER A 17 17.02 -13.58 -18.95
C SER A 17 17.28 -14.83 -18.15
N ILE A 18 18.01 -15.74 -18.77
CA ILE A 18 18.50 -16.95 -18.12
C ILE A 18 20.00 -16.77 -17.96
N TYR A 19 20.50 -16.90 -16.73
CA TYR A 19 21.93 -16.84 -16.40
C TYR A 19 22.37 -18.16 -15.79
N TRP A 20 23.57 -18.59 -16.15
CA TRP A 20 24.23 -19.77 -15.60
C TRP A 20 25.62 -19.41 -15.08
N SER A 21 25.97 -19.94 -13.92
CA SER A 21 27.35 -19.98 -13.41
C SER A 21 27.68 -21.38 -12.88
N SER A 22 28.97 -21.71 -12.79
CA SER A 22 29.39 -22.99 -12.20
C SER A 22 29.08 -23.09 -10.70
N ALA A 23 29.01 -21.96 -10.01
CA ALA A 23 28.82 -21.91 -8.56
C ALA A 23 27.33 -21.99 -8.16
N SER A 24 26.44 -21.44 -8.98
CA SER A 24 25.02 -21.32 -8.64
C SER A 24 24.07 -22.05 -9.57
N GLY A 25 24.52 -22.55 -10.72
CA GLY A 25 23.64 -23.19 -11.70
C GLY A 25 22.85 -22.17 -12.53
N THR A 26 21.73 -22.61 -13.11
CA THR A 26 20.89 -21.81 -14.02
C THR A 26 19.74 -21.16 -13.27
N HIS A 27 19.54 -19.86 -13.43
CA HIS A 27 18.42 -19.12 -12.83
C HIS A 27 17.80 -18.14 -13.81
N ILE A 28 16.49 -17.93 -13.66
CA ILE A 28 15.74 -16.92 -14.40
C ILE A 28 15.79 -15.60 -13.65
N ILE A 29 15.95 -14.50 -14.38
CA ILE A 29 15.83 -13.14 -13.84
C ILE A 29 14.96 -12.32 -14.78
N SER A 30 13.95 -11.64 -14.23
CA SER A 30 12.94 -10.90 -14.99
C SER A 30 12.50 -9.63 -14.26
N GLY A 31 11.78 -8.77 -14.98
CA GLY A 31 11.12 -7.59 -14.41
C GLY A 31 12.08 -6.58 -13.75
N PRO A 32 11.59 -5.82 -12.74
CA PRO A 32 12.35 -4.75 -12.10
C PRO A 32 13.68 -5.19 -11.48
N ILE A 33 13.75 -6.41 -10.93
CA ILE A 33 14.99 -6.98 -10.39
C ILE A 33 16.06 -7.09 -11.49
N ARG A 34 15.68 -7.54 -12.69
CA ARG A 34 16.59 -7.63 -13.84
C ARG A 34 17.11 -6.27 -14.27
N GLU A 35 16.22 -5.28 -14.36
CA GLU A 35 16.55 -3.92 -14.81
C GLU A 35 17.53 -3.25 -13.84
N PHE A 36 17.27 -3.35 -12.54
CA PHE A 36 18.15 -2.81 -11.50
C PHE A 36 19.50 -3.54 -11.46
N TRP A 37 19.51 -4.88 -11.49
CA TRP A 37 20.77 -5.63 -11.54
C TRP A 37 21.59 -5.29 -12.80
N GLY A 38 20.92 -5.04 -13.92
CA GLY A 38 21.57 -4.61 -15.17
C GLY A 38 22.19 -3.21 -15.10
N SER A 39 21.54 -2.26 -14.42
CA SER A 39 22.09 -0.92 -14.22
C SER A 39 23.34 -0.92 -13.31
N LEU A 40 23.45 -1.91 -12.42
CA LEU A 40 24.65 -2.14 -11.59
C LEU A 40 25.78 -2.87 -12.34
N GLY A 41 25.60 -3.20 -13.62
CA GLY A 41 26.61 -3.87 -14.43
C GLY A 41 26.54 -5.39 -14.43
N TRP A 42 25.38 -5.97 -14.09
CA TRP A 42 25.10 -7.42 -14.14
C TRP A 42 26.01 -8.21 -13.17
N GLU A 43 26.55 -9.35 -13.61
CA GLU A 43 27.42 -10.22 -12.79
C GLU A 43 28.76 -9.57 -12.41
N ARG A 44 29.11 -8.43 -13.02
CA ARG A 44 30.30 -7.65 -12.63
C ARG A 44 30.09 -6.84 -11.36
N SER A 45 28.84 -6.60 -10.96
CA SER A 45 28.50 -5.91 -9.70
C SER A 45 29.00 -6.66 -8.47
N SER A 46 28.85 -6.04 -7.29
CA SER A 46 29.10 -6.71 -6.00
C SER A 46 28.12 -7.87 -5.75
N LEU A 47 26.94 -7.86 -6.39
CA LEU A 47 25.92 -8.90 -6.22
C LEU A 47 26.27 -10.22 -6.94
N LYS A 48 27.07 -10.18 -8.02
CA LYS A 48 27.47 -11.35 -8.82
C LYS A 48 26.26 -12.11 -9.41
N PHE A 49 26.32 -13.43 -9.54
CA PHE A 49 25.27 -14.24 -10.18
C PHE A 49 24.08 -14.51 -9.24
N PRO A 50 22.86 -14.69 -9.80
CA PRO A 50 21.72 -15.20 -9.03
C PRO A 50 22.00 -16.61 -8.48
N THR A 51 21.44 -16.90 -7.30
CA THR A 51 21.56 -18.19 -6.61
C THR A 51 20.22 -18.90 -6.41
N GLY A 52 19.11 -18.26 -6.75
CA GLY A 52 17.78 -18.83 -6.69
C GLY A 52 16.81 -18.07 -7.59
N GLU A 53 15.60 -18.62 -7.72
CA GLU A 53 14.49 -17.98 -8.42
C GLU A 53 13.89 -16.85 -7.58
N GLN A 54 13.10 -16.00 -8.24
CA GLN A 54 12.32 -14.97 -7.55
C GLN A 54 11.28 -15.62 -6.61
N TYR A 55 11.19 -15.12 -5.37
CA TYR A 55 10.23 -15.57 -4.36
C TYR A 55 9.59 -14.39 -3.64
N SER A 56 8.39 -14.59 -3.09
CA SER A 56 7.71 -13.57 -2.28
C SER A 56 8.40 -13.42 -0.93
N ALA A 57 8.71 -12.19 -0.54
CA ALA A 57 9.23 -11.86 0.79
C ALA A 57 8.77 -10.45 1.19
N GLY A 58 8.30 -10.26 2.42
CA GLY A 58 7.99 -8.94 3.00
C GLY A 58 7.13 -8.02 2.12
N GLY A 59 6.13 -8.55 1.42
CA GLY A 59 5.26 -7.77 0.53
C GLY A 59 5.84 -7.38 -0.83
N GLY A 60 6.97 -7.98 -1.21
CA GLY A 60 7.61 -7.79 -2.51
C GLY A 60 8.09 -9.10 -3.12
N VAL A 61 8.74 -8.97 -4.26
CA VAL A 61 9.47 -10.04 -4.93
C VAL A 61 10.95 -9.88 -4.61
N LYS A 62 11.58 -10.94 -4.09
CA LYS A 62 13.00 -10.98 -3.75
C LYS A 62 13.71 -12.04 -4.59
N GLN A 63 14.95 -11.78 -4.94
CA GLN A 63 15.86 -12.76 -5.53
C GLN A 63 17.23 -12.67 -4.88
N ASP A 64 17.79 -13.83 -4.55
CA ASP A 64 19.09 -13.95 -3.93
C ASP A 64 20.19 -14.11 -4.99
N PHE A 65 21.35 -13.53 -4.69
CA PHE A 65 22.56 -13.51 -5.49
C PHE A 65 23.75 -13.88 -4.60
N GLN A 66 24.89 -14.25 -5.19
CA GLN A 66 26.05 -14.67 -4.41
C GLN A 66 26.57 -13.57 -3.47
N GLY A 67 26.39 -12.30 -3.82
CA GLY A 67 26.84 -11.14 -3.04
C GLY A 67 25.75 -10.43 -2.25
N GLY A 68 24.53 -10.98 -2.16
CA GLY A 68 23.42 -10.36 -1.43
C GLY A 68 22.07 -10.66 -2.07
N SER A 69 21.11 -9.75 -1.96
CA SER A 69 19.77 -9.94 -2.51
C SER A 69 19.18 -8.65 -3.05
N ILE A 70 18.42 -8.73 -4.12
CA ILE A 70 17.59 -7.62 -4.61
C ILE A 70 16.14 -7.95 -4.27
N GLN A 71 15.45 -7.01 -3.65
CA GLN A 71 14.01 -7.06 -3.45
C GLN A 71 13.37 -5.87 -4.16
N TYR A 72 12.42 -6.15 -5.04
CA TYR A 72 11.50 -5.14 -5.56
C TYR A 72 10.16 -5.31 -4.86
N PHE A 73 9.65 -4.23 -4.30
CA PHE A 73 8.34 -4.15 -3.70
C PHE A 73 7.65 -2.93 -4.29
N GLU A 74 6.32 -2.98 -4.41
CA GLU A 74 5.57 -1.75 -4.66
C GLU A 74 5.70 -0.88 -3.41
N PRO A 75 6.23 0.35 -3.53
CA PRO A 75 6.11 1.29 -2.43
C PRO A 75 4.61 1.46 -2.16
N THR A 76 4.21 1.31 -0.90
CA THR A 76 2.93 1.87 -0.46
C THR A 76 2.94 3.34 -0.90
N GLY A 77 2.04 3.78 -1.77
CA GLY A 77 1.99 5.18 -2.25
C GLY A 77 2.34 5.46 -3.71
N LYS A 78 2.58 4.46 -4.58
CA LYS A 78 2.47 4.72 -6.03
C LYS A 78 1.03 4.51 -6.48
N ALA A 79 0.27 5.59 -6.40
CA ALA A 79 -1.10 5.67 -6.88
C ALA A 79 -1.19 5.09 -8.29
N LEU A 80 -1.88 3.96 -8.45
CA LEU A 80 -2.43 3.66 -9.77
C LEU A 80 -3.39 4.79 -10.10
N ALA A 81 -3.25 5.36 -11.30
CA ALA A 81 -4.19 6.37 -11.77
C ALA A 81 -5.62 5.85 -11.61
N ALA A 82 -6.56 6.75 -11.35
CA ALA A 82 -7.97 6.39 -11.36
C ALA A 82 -8.29 5.70 -12.70
N PHE A 83 -8.74 4.46 -12.65
CA PHE A 83 -8.99 3.67 -13.85
C PHE A 83 -10.13 2.71 -13.55
N ASP A 84 -11.23 2.87 -14.26
CA ASP A 84 -12.44 2.08 -14.05
C ASP A 84 -12.90 1.46 -15.38
N ASN A 85 -13.04 0.14 -15.40
CA ASN A 85 -13.70 -0.59 -16.48
C ASN A 85 -14.47 -1.80 -15.93
N LYS A 86 -15.11 -2.58 -16.82
CA LYS A 86 -15.94 -3.74 -16.44
C LYS A 86 -15.20 -4.87 -15.70
N ASN A 87 -13.87 -4.86 -15.69
CA ASN A 87 -13.05 -5.96 -15.17
C ASN A 87 -12.10 -5.53 -14.03
N ILE A 88 -11.68 -4.27 -14.00
CA ILE A 88 -10.65 -3.72 -13.12
C ILE A 88 -11.06 -2.30 -12.72
N SER A 89 -10.79 -1.97 -11.45
CA SER A 89 -10.91 -0.61 -10.91
C SER A 89 -9.69 -0.28 -10.07
N SER A 90 -9.20 0.96 -10.14
CA SER A 90 -8.21 1.54 -9.22
C SER A 90 -8.55 2.98 -8.83
N TYR A 91 -8.22 3.36 -7.60
CA TYR A 91 -8.40 4.71 -7.07
C TYR A 91 -7.39 5.10 -6.00
N ARG A 92 -7.27 6.42 -5.80
CA ARG A 92 -6.61 7.04 -4.66
C ARG A 92 -7.50 8.14 -4.08
N GLN A 93 -7.73 8.07 -2.78
CA GLN A 93 -8.45 9.08 -2.02
C GLN A 93 -7.61 9.55 -0.84
N ILE A 94 -7.60 10.85 -0.59
CA ILE A 94 -6.82 11.51 0.46
C ILE A 94 -7.81 12.27 1.33
N TYR A 95 -7.85 11.94 2.61
CA TYR A 95 -8.70 12.58 3.61
C TYR A 95 -7.82 13.37 4.58
N PRO A 96 -7.91 14.70 4.59
CA PRO A 96 -7.27 15.51 5.61
C PRO A 96 -7.81 15.14 7.00
N LEU A 97 -6.90 14.89 7.93
CA LEU A 97 -7.27 14.59 9.32
C LEU A 97 -7.16 15.87 10.14
N PHE A 98 -5.95 16.24 10.53
CA PHE A 98 -5.72 17.38 11.41
C PHE A 98 -4.37 18.00 11.14
N ASN A 99 -4.19 19.24 11.58
CA ASN A 99 -2.90 19.91 11.53
C ASN A 99 -2.09 19.59 12.80
N THR A 100 -0.77 19.48 12.65
CA THR A 100 0.14 19.12 13.75
C THR A 100 0.33 20.26 14.76
N THR A 101 -0.16 21.47 14.49
CA THR A 101 -0.11 22.58 15.46
C THR A 101 -1.19 22.42 16.54
N GLU A 102 -2.36 21.92 16.15
CA GLU A 102 -3.49 21.62 17.03
C GLU A 102 -3.28 20.26 17.73
N PHE A 103 -2.86 19.24 16.99
CA PHE A 103 -2.64 17.87 17.49
C PHE A 103 -1.14 17.58 17.62
N LYS A 104 -0.45 18.31 18.50
CA LYS A 104 1.03 18.34 18.59
C LYS A 104 1.71 17.00 18.87
N ARG A 105 1.01 16.06 19.52
CA ARG A 105 1.55 14.72 19.82
C ARG A 105 1.41 13.75 18.65
N TRP A 106 0.62 14.10 17.64
CA TRP A 106 0.31 13.23 16.52
C TRP A 106 1.12 13.61 15.29
N HIS A 107 1.63 12.57 14.65
CA HIS A 107 2.34 12.58 13.39
C HIS A 107 1.89 11.34 12.60
N ALA A 108 2.09 11.31 11.29
CA ALA A 108 1.60 10.20 10.44
C ALA A 108 2.00 8.83 10.98
N ALA A 109 3.26 8.69 11.42
CA ALA A 109 3.75 7.42 11.95
C ALA A 109 3.06 7.00 13.27
N GLY A 110 2.69 7.95 14.13
CA GLY A 110 1.98 7.67 15.37
C GLY A 110 0.54 7.28 15.11
N VAL A 111 -0.11 7.96 14.15
CA VAL A 111 -1.49 7.68 13.77
C VAL A 111 -1.67 6.25 13.31
N TYR A 112 -0.85 5.76 12.37
CA TYR A 112 -1.04 4.39 11.90
C TYR A 112 -0.70 3.36 12.99
N ARG A 113 0.28 3.64 13.87
CA ARG A 113 0.61 2.75 15.00
C ARG A 113 -0.57 2.65 15.97
N GLU A 114 -1.23 3.76 16.30
CA GLU A 114 -2.46 3.75 17.10
C GLU A 114 -3.57 2.94 16.43
N VAL A 115 -3.77 3.15 15.13
CA VAL A 115 -4.79 2.45 14.36
C VAL A 115 -4.56 0.94 14.35
N ILE A 116 -3.32 0.47 14.09
CA ILE A 116 -3.09 -0.99 14.03
C ILE A 116 -3.16 -1.66 15.40
N GLN A 117 -2.98 -0.91 16.50
CA GLN A 117 -3.09 -1.42 17.88
C GLN A 117 -4.51 -1.32 18.45
N ASN A 118 -5.40 -0.53 17.82
CA ASN A 118 -6.75 -0.26 18.29
C ASN A 118 -7.73 -0.15 17.11
N MET A 119 -7.63 -1.04 16.12
CA MET A 119 -8.34 -0.93 14.85
C MET A 119 -9.84 -0.79 15.05
N ASP A 120 -10.45 -1.67 15.85
CA ASP A 120 -11.89 -1.68 16.13
C ASP A 120 -12.42 -0.39 16.78
N LYS A 121 -11.55 0.39 17.44
CA LYS A 121 -11.91 1.71 18.00
C LYS A 121 -12.14 2.76 16.93
N TYR A 122 -11.39 2.69 15.83
CA TYR A 122 -11.39 3.73 14.80
C TYR A 122 -12.14 3.29 13.54
N PHE A 123 -12.01 2.02 13.19
CA PHE A 123 -12.54 1.48 11.97
C PHE A 123 -14.06 1.35 12.05
N PRO A 124 -14.81 1.89 11.07
CA PRO A 124 -16.27 1.94 11.16
C PRO A 124 -16.95 0.57 10.94
N LEU A 125 -16.20 -0.46 10.53
CA LEU A 125 -16.72 -1.81 10.28
C LEU A 125 -16.30 -2.72 11.44
N SER A 126 -17.27 -3.42 12.01
CA SER A 126 -17.05 -4.34 13.13
C SER A 126 -16.40 -5.65 12.68
N GLY A 127 -15.49 -6.18 13.49
CA GLY A 127 -14.97 -7.53 13.34
C GLY A 127 -13.54 -7.61 12.81
N CYS A 128 -12.77 -6.52 12.91
CA CYS A 128 -11.32 -6.66 13.02
C CYS A 128 -10.97 -7.09 14.46
N PRO A 129 -9.77 -7.59 14.74
CA PRO A 129 -9.25 -7.59 16.10
C PRO A 129 -8.83 -6.17 16.51
N ASP A 130 -8.78 -5.90 17.82
CA ASP A 130 -8.28 -4.64 18.36
C ASP A 130 -6.87 -4.34 17.85
N GLU A 131 -5.96 -5.31 17.93
CA GLU A 131 -4.64 -5.24 17.30
C GLU A 131 -4.61 -6.12 16.05
N ILE A 132 -4.24 -5.52 14.90
CA ILE A 132 -4.04 -6.26 13.66
C ILE A 132 -2.58 -6.66 13.47
N THR A 133 -2.37 -7.90 13.04
CA THR A 133 -1.10 -8.44 12.55
C THR A 133 -1.26 -8.91 11.12
N GLU A 134 -0.16 -9.21 10.42
CA GLU A 134 -0.25 -9.90 9.13
C GLU A 134 -1.03 -11.21 9.28
N GLY A 135 -1.97 -11.45 8.36
CA GLY A 135 -2.92 -12.56 8.40
C GLY A 135 -4.18 -12.34 9.23
N SER A 136 -4.29 -11.24 10.01
CA SER A 136 -5.54 -10.91 10.71
C SER A 136 -6.69 -10.76 9.71
N VAL A 137 -7.88 -11.22 10.08
CA VAL A 137 -9.07 -11.16 9.23
C VAL A 137 -10.07 -10.18 9.82
N CYS A 138 -10.53 -9.25 8.98
CA CYS A 138 -11.60 -8.31 9.30
C CYS A 138 -12.86 -8.65 8.51
N THR A 139 -14.03 -8.28 9.03
CA THR A 139 -15.28 -8.32 8.27
C THR A 139 -15.64 -6.93 7.79
N PHE A 140 -15.70 -6.75 6.47
CA PHE A 140 -16.10 -5.50 5.85
C PHE A 140 -17.57 -5.59 5.44
N THR A 141 -18.38 -4.66 5.96
CA THR A 141 -19.72 -4.39 5.44
C THR A 141 -19.61 -3.41 4.28
N GLY A 142 -19.75 -3.92 3.07
CA GLY A 142 -19.80 -3.13 1.84
C GLY A 142 -21.18 -2.49 1.60
N VAL A 143 -21.30 -1.85 0.44
CA VAL A 143 -22.53 -1.15 0.02
C VAL A 143 -23.74 -2.10 -0.01
N GLY A 144 -24.87 -1.65 0.54
CA GLY A 144 -26.10 -2.44 0.62
C GLY A 144 -26.15 -3.43 1.80
N GLY A 145 -25.20 -3.36 2.73
CA GLY A 145 -25.17 -4.21 3.92
C GLY A 145 -24.56 -5.59 3.69
N ALA A 146 -24.02 -5.86 2.50
CA ALA A 146 -23.34 -7.11 2.19
C ALA A 146 -22.01 -7.17 2.93
N THR A 147 -21.76 -8.24 3.68
CA THR A 147 -20.52 -8.45 4.42
C THR A 147 -19.63 -9.47 3.71
N SER A 148 -18.32 -9.20 3.69
CA SER A 148 -17.32 -10.20 3.31
C SER A 148 -16.00 -9.93 4.04
N LYS A 149 -15.10 -10.89 3.99
CA LYS A 149 -13.83 -10.85 4.71
C LYS A 149 -12.79 -10.06 3.93
N VAL A 150 -11.93 -9.38 4.66
CA VAL A 150 -10.64 -8.90 4.16
C VAL A 150 -9.54 -9.44 5.08
N THR A 151 -8.38 -9.72 4.51
CA THR A 151 -7.22 -10.21 5.26
C THR A 151 -6.14 -9.14 5.26
N VAL A 152 -5.50 -8.91 6.39
CA VAL A 152 -4.30 -8.08 6.48
C VAL A 152 -3.19 -8.80 5.74
N ASP A 153 -2.84 -8.27 4.59
CA ASP A 153 -1.77 -8.81 3.74
C ASP A 153 -0.41 -8.36 4.24
N ARG A 154 -0.31 -7.11 4.71
CA ARG A 154 0.96 -6.52 5.13
C ARG A 154 0.81 -5.41 6.15
N ILE A 155 1.79 -5.27 7.04
CA ILE A 155 1.99 -4.09 7.89
C ILE A 155 3.38 -3.51 7.62
N SER A 156 3.48 -2.18 7.51
CA SER A 156 4.72 -1.46 7.20
C SER A 156 4.90 -0.25 8.10
N ASP A 157 6.00 0.49 7.88
CA ASP A 157 6.29 1.69 8.65
C ASP A 157 5.44 2.92 8.29
N GLU A 158 4.64 2.85 7.22
CA GLU A 158 3.81 3.98 6.76
C GLU A 158 2.31 3.62 6.65
N GLY A 159 1.94 2.39 6.99
CA GLY A 159 0.57 1.90 6.80
C GLY A 159 0.49 0.38 6.66
N PHE A 160 -0.67 -0.10 6.24
CA PHE A 160 -0.97 -1.52 6.09
C PHE A 160 -1.82 -1.78 4.85
N SER A 161 -1.82 -3.03 4.40
CA SER A 161 -2.55 -3.48 3.22
C SER A 161 -3.55 -4.57 3.60
N LEU A 162 -4.74 -4.49 3.02
CA LEU A 162 -5.81 -5.46 3.13
C LEU A 162 -6.10 -6.06 1.77
N VAL A 163 -6.46 -7.34 1.73
CA VAL A 163 -6.89 -8.04 0.52
C VAL A 163 -8.29 -8.59 0.70
N THR A 164 -9.16 -8.34 -0.27
CA THR A 164 -10.55 -8.82 -0.23
C THR A 164 -10.64 -10.32 -0.50
N ALA A 165 -11.51 -11.01 0.23
CA ALA A 165 -11.80 -12.42 0.01
C ALA A 165 -12.39 -12.65 -1.39
N SER A 166 -12.28 -13.89 -1.90
CA SER A 166 -12.72 -14.25 -3.25
C SER A 166 -14.21 -14.02 -3.52
N ASP A 167 -15.04 -13.89 -2.49
CA ASP A 167 -16.48 -13.67 -2.58
C ASP A 167 -16.90 -12.22 -2.29
N HIS A 168 -15.93 -11.31 -2.10
CA HIS A 168 -16.20 -9.95 -1.68
C HIS A 168 -17.10 -9.21 -2.67
N PRO A 169 -18.16 -8.53 -2.21
CA PRO A 169 -19.19 -7.95 -3.08
C PRO A 169 -18.67 -6.86 -4.01
N GLU A 170 -17.49 -6.29 -3.70
CA GLU A 170 -16.79 -5.27 -4.50
C GLU A 170 -15.74 -5.86 -5.46
N GLY A 171 -15.56 -7.19 -5.45
CA GLY A 171 -14.54 -7.92 -6.21
C GLY A 171 -13.54 -8.62 -5.30
N GLY A 172 -13.19 -9.86 -5.64
CA GLY A 172 -12.26 -10.69 -4.85
C GLY A 172 -10.80 -10.52 -5.26
N GLY A 173 -9.91 -10.62 -4.28
CA GLY A 173 -8.46 -10.42 -4.47
C GLY A 173 -8.08 -8.97 -4.78
N ARG A 174 -8.93 -8.01 -4.41
CA ARG A 174 -8.60 -6.58 -4.51
C ARG A 174 -7.69 -6.19 -3.38
N THR A 175 -6.73 -5.32 -3.68
CA THR A 175 -5.84 -4.73 -2.69
C THR A 175 -6.39 -3.39 -2.23
N LEU A 176 -6.23 -3.12 -0.94
CA LEU A 176 -6.56 -1.88 -0.28
C LEU A 176 -5.38 -1.48 0.61
N ASN A 177 -4.71 -0.41 0.24
CA ASN A 177 -3.63 0.19 1.02
C ASN A 177 -4.19 1.34 1.86
N ILE A 178 -3.95 1.30 3.16
CA ILE A 178 -4.25 2.36 4.11
C ILE A 178 -2.93 2.89 4.62
N ARG A 179 -2.60 4.13 4.29
CA ARG A 179 -1.37 4.80 4.72
C ARG A 179 -1.68 6.16 5.32
N PHE A 180 -0.73 6.67 6.10
CA PHE A 180 -0.80 8.00 6.66
C PHE A 180 0.43 8.79 6.24
N ASP A 181 0.23 10.03 5.81
CA ASP A 181 1.33 10.90 5.43
C ASP A 181 1.15 12.31 5.98
N GLU A 182 2.18 13.14 5.78
CA GLU A 182 2.18 14.54 6.15
C GLU A 182 2.42 15.41 4.92
N VAL A 183 1.71 16.53 4.86
CA VAL A 183 1.94 17.58 3.86
C VAL A 183 2.01 18.93 4.54
N THR A 184 3.02 19.72 4.19
CA THR A 184 3.14 21.11 4.65
C THR A 184 2.67 22.02 3.54
N SER A 185 1.81 22.99 3.88
CA SER A 185 1.24 23.94 2.94
C SER A 185 0.57 23.26 1.73
N PRO A 186 -0.49 22.44 1.95
CA PRO A 186 -1.10 21.67 0.88
C PRO A 186 -1.59 22.56 -0.27
N ALA A 187 -1.44 22.06 -1.50
CA ALA A 187 -1.90 22.76 -2.68
C ALA A 187 -3.42 23.01 -2.61
N ALA A 188 -3.86 24.21 -3.01
CA ALA A 188 -5.28 24.57 -3.01
C ALA A 188 -6.13 23.64 -3.92
N LYS A 189 -5.51 23.01 -4.92
CA LYS A 189 -6.09 21.96 -5.74
C LYS A 189 -5.12 20.80 -5.82
N GLU A 190 -5.38 19.76 -5.05
CA GLU A 190 -4.63 18.51 -5.05
C GLU A 190 -5.53 17.36 -5.52
N THR A 191 -5.05 16.58 -6.49
CA THR A 191 -5.80 15.45 -7.05
C THR A 191 -6.02 14.36 -6.00
N GLY A 192 -7.24 13.84 -5.92
CA GLY A 192 -7.59 12.75 -5.01
C GLY A 192 -7.93 13.20 -3.59
N VAL A 193 -7.82 14.49 -3.26
CA VAL A 193 -8.30 15.00 -1.97
C VAL A 193 -9.82 15.00 -1.93
N VAL A 194 -10.37 14.32 -0.93
CA VAL A 194 -11.79 14.20 -0.65
C VAL A 194 -12.07 14.87 0.68
N PHE A 195 -13.13 15.69 0.72
CA PHE A 195 -13.62 16.32 1.93
C PHE A 195 -14.94 15.71 2.33
N ASP A 196 -15.02 15.27 3.58
CA ASP A 196 -16.22 14.74 4.22
C ASP A 196 -16.98 15.80 5.04
N SER A 197 -16.46 17.03 5.10
CA SER A 197 -17.15 18.21 5.65
C SER A 197 -16.60 19.52 5.09
N ASP A 198 -17.45 20.55 5.02
CA ASP A 198 -17.06 21.90 4.60
C ASP A 198 -16.07 22.55 5.58
N ALA A 199 -16.16 22.21 6.86
CA ALA A 199 -15.24 22.71 7.89
C ALA A 199 -13.80 22.23 7.64
N VAL A 200 -13.61 20.93 7.37
CA VAL A 200 -12.29 20.38 7.04
C VAL A 200 -11.76 20.99 5.74
N LYS A 201 -12.63 21.16 4.73
CA LYS A 201 -12.27 21.82 3.47
C LYS A 201 -11.76 23.24 3.67
N ALA A 202 -12.47 24.04 4.45
CA ALA A 202 -12.10 25.41 4.75
C ALA A 202 -10.78 25.51 5.52
N ALA A 203 -10.53 24.59 6.45
CA ALA A 203 -9.29 24.56 7.24
C ALA A 203 -8.07 24.09 6.44
N TYR A 204 -8.24 23.13 5.54
CA TYR A 204 -7.15 22.53 4.77
C TYR A 204 -6.77 23.35 3.53
N THR A 205 -7.76 23.85 2.78
CA THR A 205 -7.53 24.48 1.47
C THR A 205 -6.75 25.79 1.61
N GLY A 206 -5.52 25.83 1.10
CA GLY A 206 -4.65 27.01 1.21
C GLY A 206 -4.05 27.22 2.60
N SER A 207 -4.10 26.20 3.46
CA SER A 207 -3.42 26.21 4.76
C SER A 207 -1.90 26.36 4.59
N ASP A 208 -1.25 27.03 5.54
CA ASP A 208 0.21 27.11 5.69
C ASP A 208 0.76 26.08 6.69
N LYS A 209 -0.11 25.22 7.24
CA LYS A 209 0.22 24.26 8.29
C LYS A 209 0.68 22.93 7.71
N THR A 210 1.33 22.14 8.56
CA THR A 210 1.56 20.71 8.32
C THR A 210 0.32 19.92 8.73
N TRP A 211 -0.18 19.10 7.82
CA TRP A 211 -1.38 18.27 7.98
C TRP A 211 -1.03 16.80 7.92
N VAL A 212 -1.54 16.02 8.87
CA VAL A 212 -1.60 14.56 8.76
C VAL A 212 -2.80 14.19 7.91
N ARG A 213 -2.62 13.25 6.98
CA ARG A 213 -3.67 12.79 6.06
C ARG A 213 -3.78 11.28 6.09
N LEU A 214 -5.00 10.80 5.98
CA LEU A 214 -5.30 9.42 5.62
C LEU A 214 -5.25 9.33 4.09
N VAL A 215 -4.47 8.40 3.55
CA VAL A 215 -4.42 8.09 2.13
C VAL A 215 -4.86 6.66 1.93
N VAL A 216 -5.87 6.48 1.09
CA VAL A 216 -6.43 5.18 0.75
C VAL A 216 -6.27 4.93 -0.72
N GLU A 217 -5.66 3.80 -1.06
CA GLU A 217 -5.47 3.37 -2.45
C GLU A 217 -6.06 1.98 -2.59
N SER A 218 -6.93 1.77 -3.57
CA SER A 218 -7.46 0.42 -3.85
C SER A 218 -7.33 0.12 -5.33
N PHE A 219 -7.04 -1.13 -5.63
CA PHE A 219 -6.98 -1.62 -7.00
C PHE A 219 -7.24 -3.12 -7.07
N GLY A 220 -7.65 -3.57 -8.25
CA GLY A 220 -7.83 -5.00 -8.52
C GLY A 220 -9.05 -5.29 -9.36
N SER A 221 -9.40 -6.57 -9.45
CA SER A 221 -10.51 -7.00 -10.30
C SER A 221 -11.87 -6.63 -9.71
N THR A 222 -12.81 -6.28 -10.57
CA THR A 222 -14.23 -6.04 -10.27
C THR A 222 -15.15 -7.05 -10.98
N ARG A 223 -14.60 -8.10 -11.62
CA ARG A 223 -15.33 -9.01 -12.52
C ARG A 223 -16.51 -9.74 -11.87
N ILE A 224 -16.39 -10.06 -10.58
CA ILE A 224 -17.39 -10.83 -9.82
C ILE A 224 -18.23 -9.95 -8.89
N SER A 225 -18.06 -8.63 -9.01
CA SER A 225 -18.67 -7.65 -8.14
C SER A 225 -20.20 -7.66 -8.29
N LYS A 226 -20.93 -7.61 -7.17
CA LYS A 226 -22.39 -7.77 -7.10
C LYS A 226 -23.16 -6.49 -6.86
N VAL A 227 -22.48 -5.36 -6.59
CA VAL A 227 -23.14 -4.05 -6.43
C VAL A 227 -23.49 -3.49 -7.82
N GLN A 228 -24.74 -3.09 -8.06
CA GLN A 228 -25.20 -2.55 -9.35
C GLN A 228 -24.74 -1.09 -9.56
N GLY A 229 -24.19 -0.77 -10.73
CA GLY A 229 -23.81 0.59 -11.15
C GLY A 229 -22.32 0.71 -11.50
N PRO A 230 -21.87 1.80 -12.17
CA PRO A 230 -20.44 2.00 -12.40
C PRO A 230 -19.77 2.14 -11.04
N PHE A 231 -19.03 1.10 -10.63
CA PHE A 231 -18.05 1.18 -9.56
C PHE A 231 -17.06 2.27 -9.92
N SER A 232 -17.35 3.50 -9.53
CA SER A 232 -16.31 4.50 -9.43
C SER A 232 -15.62 4.24 -8.10
N SER A 233 -14.30 4.11 -8.19
CA SER A 233 -13.36 4.83 -7.33
C SER A 233 -13.99 5.76 -6.26
N ASP A 234 -14.93 6.62 -6.65
CA ASP A 234 -15.57 7.62 -5.78
C ASP A 234 -16.73 7.11 -4.88
N HIS A 235 -17.53 6.12 -5.28
CA HIS A 235 -18.78 5.81 -4.55
C HIS A 235 -18.60 4.85 -3.37
N VAL A 236 -17.70 3.86 -3.51
CA VAL A 236 -17.48 2.84 -2.46
C VAL A 236 -16.53 3.37 -1.39
N GLY A 237 -15.41 3.98 -1.79
CA GLY A 237 -14.42 4.51 -0.85
C GLY A 237 -14.97 5.67 -0.01
N SER A 238 -15.80 6.54 -0.58
CA SER A 238 -16.31 7.71 0.13
C SER A 238 -17.20 7.39 1.33
N GLN A 239 -17.91 6.26 1.31
CA GLN A 239 -18.84 5.90 2.40
C GLN A 239 -18.13 5.32 3.64
N VAL A 240 -16.99 4.67 3.44
CA VAL A 240 -16.21 4.03 4.52
C VAL A 240 -15.09 4.96 4.98
N TRP A 241 -14.31 5.50 4.05
CA TRP A 241 -13.10 6.26 4.38
C TRP A 241 -13.39 7.63 4.97
N GLY A 242 -14.48 8.29 4.55
CA GLY A 242 -14.94 9.52 5.20
C GLY A 242 -15.36 9.29 6.66
N LYS A 243 -16.03 8.17 6.96
CA LYS A 243 -16.39 7.80 8.35
C LYS A 243 -15.14 7.47 9.16
N PHE A 244 -14.22 6.69 8.60
CA PHE A 244 -12.96 6.35 9.25
C PHE A 244 -12.14 7.62 9.56
N ALA A 245 -12.01 8.53 8.59
CA ALA A 245 -11.34 9.81 8.78
C ALA A 245 -12.05 10.68 9.86
N GLY A 246 -13.39 10.71 9.85
CA GLY A 246 -14.19 11.39 10.87
C GLY A 246 -13.99 10.83 12.28
N ASN A 247 -13.97 9.51 12.43
CA ASN A 247 -13.70 8.84 13.69
C ASN A 247 -12.30 9.19 14.19
N LEU A 248 -11.28 9.13 13.32
CA LEU A 248 -9.91 9.51 13.68
C LEU A 248 -9.84 10.96 14.18
N ARG A 249 -10.38 11.91 13.41
CA ARG A 249 -10.36 13.33 13.81
C ARG A 249 -11.03 13.61 15.16
N SER A 250 -12.11 12.89 15.48
CA SER A 250 -12.88 13.13 16.70
C SER A 250 -12.38 12.36 17.92
N THR A 251 -11.71 11.22 17.74
CA THR A 251 -11.41 10.30 18.84
C THR A 251 -9.93 10.03 19.05
N ILE A 252 -9.05 10.31 18.08
CA ILE A 252 -7.64 9.90 18.18
C ILE A 252 -6.96 10.52 19.40
N ASP A 253 -7.28 11.77 19.73
CA ASP A 253 -6.64 12.46 20.84
C ASP A 253 -7.09 11.97 22.22
N SER A 254 -8.12 11.13 22.30
CA SER A 254 -8.49 10.41 23.52
C SER A 254 -7.57 9.21 23.83
N SER A 255 -6.69 8.80 22.91
CA SER A 255 -5.74 7.70 23.17
C SER A 255 -4.81 8.07 24.34
N SER A 256 -4.63 7.13 25.28
CA SER A 256 -3.68 7.26 26.39
C SER A 256 -2.23 7.02 25.97
N THR A 257 -2.00 6.51 24.76
CA THR A 257 -0.66 6.18 24.26
C THR A 257 -0.08 7.35 23.48
N THR A 258 1.21 7.65 23.70
CA THR A 258 1.99 8.59 22.89
C THR A 258 3.01 7.81 22.09
N TYR A 259 3.01 8.00 20.78
CA TYR A 259 3.95 7.36 19.87
C TYR A 259 5.07 8.34 19.56
N ILE A 260 6.31 7.85 19.60
CA ILE A 260 7.50 8.62 19.28
C ILE A 260 8.26 7.82 18.21
N PRO A 261 8.45 8.35 17.00
CA PRO A 261 9.18 7.64 15.96
C PRO A 261 10.66 7.61 16.34
N LEU A 262 11.31 6.46 16.21
CA LEU A 262 12.76 6.41 16.26
C LEU A 262 13.28 7.18 15.05
N SER A 263 13.98 8.30 15.29
CA SER A 263 14.63 9.06 14.21
C SER A 263 15.56 8.12 13.43
N LYS A 264 15.42 8.09 12.11
CA LYS A 264 16.45 7.52 11.23
C LYS A 264 17.68 8.41 11.22
#